data_AF-A0A2N6NDE1-F1
#
_entry.id   AF-A0A2N6NDE1-F1
#
_cell.length_a   1.000
_cell.length_b   1.000
_cell.length_c   1.000
_cell.angle_alpha   90.00
_cell.angle_beta   90.00
_cell.angle_gamma   90.00
#
_symmetry.space_group_name_H-M   'P 1'
#
loop_
_entity.id
_entity.type
_entity.pdbx_description
1 polymer ?
#
loop_
_entity_poly.entity_id
_entity_poly.type
_entity_poly.pdbx_seq_one_letter_code
_entity_poly.pdbx_strand_id
1 'polypeptide(L)'
;MATLIDSLVLSSTYNTLPLISHVAAAPKDQYHDLQDLRQLLHKHNVPKGVSVRLIHKHFDTTDGEVMVFDKIPVPGHGSVKIMKPTVPPKNHQLQGIHYFVDGDASLQAYEYGVCNVPDMSGFESFLAEFCDLVSERGLQRIFGLKLQCEDDADQTGWTEVDRDLQGTPEDVQTQYNLQARANHLQALQTLQ
;
A
#
# COMPACT_ATOMS: atom_id res chain seq x y z
N MET A 1 -5.28 0.94 21.91
CA MET A 1 -4.91 2.22 21.26
C MET A 1 -4.49 1.85 19.86
N ALA A 2 -5.04 2.51 18.83
CA ALA A 2 -4.64 2.21 17.45
C ALA A 2 -3.16 2.55 17.25
N THR A 3 -2.41 1.59 16.73
CA THR A 3 -0.97 1.73 16.45
C THR A 3 -0.65 1.17 15.07
N LEU A 4 0.45 1.62 14.50
CA LEU A 4 1.07 0.93 13.37
C LEU A 4 1.74 -0.35 13.90
N ILE A 5 1.44 -1.48 13.28
CA ILE A 5 2.01 -2.77 13.65
C ILE A 5 3.30 -2.98 12.85
N ASP A 6 4.40 -3.21 13.57
CA ASP A 6 5.74 -3.42 13.00
C ASP A 6 6.05 -4.90 12.67
N SER A 7 5.11 -5.81 12.94
CA SER A 7 5.26 -7.21 12.56
C SER A 7 4.89 -7.44 11.08
N LEU A 8 5.50 -8.46 10.49
CA LEU A 8 5.21 -8.86 9.12
C LEU A 8 3.86 -9.58 9.03
N VAL A 9 3.06 -9.21 8.03
CA VAL A 9 1.78 -9.87 7.76
C VAL A 9 2.00 -11.30 7.30
N LEU A 10 1.12 -12.21 7.74
CA LEU A 10 1.11 -13.58 7.26
C LEU A 10 0.59 -13.65 5.82
N SER A 11 1.15 -14.55 5.01
CA SER A 11 0.73 -14.79 3.63
C SER A 11 -0.75 -15.18 3.53
N SER A 12 -1.25 -15.96 4.49
CA SER A 12 -2.67 -16.29 4.60
C SER A 12 -3.56 -15.05 4.75
N THR A 13 -3.10 -14.04 5.49
CA THR A 13 -3.82 -12.77 5.67
C THR A 13 -3.70 -11.89 4.43
N TYR A 14 -2.49 -11.73 3.88
CA TYR A 14 -2.26 -10.94 2.67
C TYR A 14 -3.08 -11.48 1.48
N ASN A 15 -3.12 -12.80 1.30
CA ASN A 15 -3.84 -13.41 0.17
C ASN A 15 -5.37 -13.27 0.28
N THR A 16 -5.92 -12.87 1.43
CA THR A 16 -7.35 -12.50 1.55
C THR A 16 -7.67 -11.11 1.02
N LEU A 17 -6.66 -10.28 0.72
CA LEU A 17 -6.87 -8.94 0.18
C LEU A 17 -7.45 -9.03 -1.24
N PRO A 18 -8.34 -8.08 -1.60
CA PRO A 18 -8.95 -8.08 -2.93
C PRO A 18 -7.94 -7.77 -4.03
N LEU A 19 -8.24 -8.18 -5.25
CA LEU A 19 -7.55 -7.67 -6.44
C LEU A 19 -8.06 -6.26 -6.75
N ILE A 20 -7.23 -5.44 -7.42
CA ILE A 20 -7.61 -4.07 -7.80
C ILE A 20 -8.92 -4.04 -8.60
N SER A 21 -9.14 -5.01 -9.49
CA SER A 21 -10.37 -5.11 -10.29
C SER A 21 -11.64 -5.30 -9.45
N HIS A 22 -11.52 -5.81 -8.22
CA HIS A 22 -12.66 -5.99 -7.31
C HIS A 22 -13.01 -4.70 -6.55
N VAL A 23 -12.08 -3.75 -6.45
CA VAL A 23 -12.23 -2.53 -5.63
C VAL A 23 -12.12 -1.24 -6.44
N ALA A 24 -11.87 -1.32 -7.76
CA ALA A 24 -11.65 -0.15 -8.62
C ALA A 24 -12.81 0.87 -8.61
N ALA A 25 -14.05 0.43 -8.39
CA ALA A 25 -15.20 1.32 -8.29
C ALA A 25 -15.37 1.98 -6.92
N ALA A 26 -14.72 1.46 -5.87
CA ALA A 26 -14.97 1.87 -4.49
C ALA A 26 -14.69 3.35 -4.21
N PRO A 27 -13.68 4.03 -4.79
CA PRO A 27 -13.50 5.47 -4.59
C PRO A 27 -14.70 6.31 -5.04
N LYS A 28 -15.47 5.83 -6.02
CA LYS A 28 -16.71 6.46 -6.48
C LYS A 28 -17.90 6.04 -5.63
N ASP A 29 -18.04 4.74 -5.38
CA ASP A 29 -19.19 4.18 -4.67
C ASP A 29 -19.20 4.62 -3.19
N GLN A 30 -18.03 4.77 -2.58
CA GLN A 30 -17.81 5.20 -1.20
C GLN A 30 -17.23 6.61 -1.13
N TYR A 31 -17.62 7.50 -2.05
CA TYR A 31 -17.07 8.84 -2.17
C TYR A 31 -17.15 9.65 -0.86
N HIS A 32 -18.29 9.61 -0.16
CA HIS A 32 -18.47 10.34 1.10
C HIS A 32 -17.53 9.82 2.19
N ASP A 33 -17.36 8.51 2.31
CA ASP A 33 -16.43 7.91 3.26
C ASP A 33 -14.98 8.29 2.95
N LEU A 34 -14.59 8.27 1.67
CA LEU A 34 -13.28 8.71 1.24
C LEU A 34 -13.04 10.20 1.53
N GLN A 35 -14.06 11.05 1.39
CA GLN A 35 -13.96 12.47 1.75
C GLN A 35 -13.77 12.64 3.26
N ASP A 36 -14.52 11.92 4.09
CA ASP A 36 -14.38 12.00 5.55
C ASP A 36 -13.00 11.52 6.02
N LEU A 37 -12.49 10.41 5.46
CA LEU A 37 -11.13 9.94 5.72
C LEU A 37 -10.08 10.98 5.31
N ARG A 38 -10.27 11.66 4.17
CA ARG A 38 -9.39 12.78 3.75
C ARG A 38 -9.48 13.97 4.69
N GLN A 39 -10.66 14.29 5.21
CA GLN A 39 -10.83 15.37 6.18
C GLN A 39 -10.10 15.06 7.49
N LEU A 40 -10.05 13.79 7.93
CA LEU A 40 -9.24 13.39 9.10
C LEU A 40 -7.75 13.70 8.91
N LEU A 41 -7.18 13.42 7.72
CA LEU A 41 -5.78 13.79 7.42
C LEU A 41 -5.54 15.30 7.67
N HIS A 42 -6.44 16.14 7.17
CA HIS A 42 -6.34 17.59 7.31
C HIS A 42 -6.57 18.05 8.75
N LYS A 43 -7.60 17.53 9.42
CA LYS A 43 -7.97 17.86 10.82
C LYS A 43 -6.78 17.67 11.77
N HIS A 44 -6.02 16.60 11.58
CA HIS A 44 -4.90 16.25 12.45
C HIS A 44 -3.55 16.82 11.97
N ASN A 45 -3.52 17.58 10.87
CA ASN A 45 -2.30 18.11 10.25
C ASN A 45 -1.25 17.00 10.02
N VAL A 46 -1.67 15.83 9.53
CA VAL A 46 -0.75 14.72 9.27
C VAL A 46 0.34 15.15 8.27
N PRO A 47 1.56 14.61 8.39
CA PRO A 47 2.67 15.02 7.53
C PRO A 47 2.39 14.71 6.06
N LYS A 48 3.04 15.47 5.19
CA LYS A 48 3.03 15.18 3.75
C LYS A 48 3.57 13.77 3.51
N GLY A 49 2.97 13.06 2.56
CA GLY A 49 3.30 11.66 2.27
C GLY A 49 2.37 10.66 2.96
N VAL A 50 1.51 11.09 3.88
CA VAL A 50 0.44 10.24 4.42
C VAL A 50 -0.83 10.42 3.59
N SER A 51 -1.42 9.31 3.13
CA SER A 51 -2.59 9.34 2.24
C SER A 51 -3.53 8.16 2.48
N VAL A 52 -4.78 8.29 2.01
CA VAL A 52 -5.72 7.16 1.96
C VAL A 52 -5.40 6.30 0.73
N ARG A 53 -5.30 4.98 0.93
CA ARG A 53 -5.03 4.00 -0.13
C ARG A 53 -6.22 3.06 -0.33
N LEU A 54 -6.48 2.73 -1.59
CA LEU A 54 -7.36 1.63 -1.95
C LEU A 54 -6.64 0.31 -1.69
N ILE A 55 -7.15 -0.50 -0.77
CA ILE A 55 -6.53 -1.77 -0.40
C ILE A 55 -6.70 -2.76 -1.53
N HIS A 56 -5.59 -3.27 -2.05
CA HIS A 56 -5.58 -4.36 -2.99
C HIS A 56 -4.24 -5.10 -2.92
N LYS A 57 -4.23 -6.38 -3.32
CA LYS A 57 -3.02 -7.13 -3.59
C LYS A 57 -2.68 -7.11 -5.07
N HIS A 58 -1.39 -7.29 -5.36
CA HIS A 58 -0.89 -7.45 -6.73
C HIS A 58 -0.70 -8.93 -7.11
N PHE A 59 -0.17 -9.74 -6.19
CA PHE A 59 0.12 -11.17 -6.38
C PHE A 59 -0.08 -11.93 -5.08
N ASP A 60 -0.37 -13.24 -5.14
CA ASP A 60 -0.33 -14.05 -3.92
C ASP A 60 1.11 -14.22 -3.42
N THR A 61 1.27 -14.31 -2.10
CA THR A 61 2.53 -14.68 -1.44
C THR A 61 2.46 -16.10 -0.91
N THR A 62 3.61 -16.76 -0.79
CA THR A 62 3.74 -18.06 -0.11
C THR A 62 4.23 -17.87 1.32
N ASP A 63 4.18 -18.92 2.15
CA ASP A 63 4.52 -18.83 3.58
C ASP A 63 5.92 -18.23 3.82
N GLY A 64 5.96 -17.15 4.61
CA GLY A 64 7.19 -16.41 4.93
C GLY A 64 7.57 -15.32 3.92
N GLU A 65 6.87 -15.23 2.79
CA GLU A 65 7.01 -14.12 1.85
C GLU A 65 6.12 -12.94 2.23
N VAL A 66 6.66 -11.74 2.04
CA VAL A 66 5.92 -10.48 2.08
C VAL A 66 6.12 -9.72 0.77
N MET A 67 5.18 -8.84 0.44
CA MET A 67 5.28 -8.01 -0.74
C MET A 67 6.16 -6.79 -0.48
N VAL A 68 7.24 -6.69 -1.25
CA VAL A 68 8.25 -5.63 -1.09
C VAL A 68 8.36 -4.81 -2.35
N PHE A 69 8.35 -3.49 -2.19
CA PHE A 69 8.82 -2.53 -3.17
C PHE A 69 10.33 -2.34 -3.02
N ASP A 70 11.04 -2.62 -4.10
CA ASP A 70 12.50 -2.61 -4.14
C ASP A 70 12.96 -1.73 -5.30
N LYS A 71 14.12 -1.08 -5.16
CA LYS A 71 14.72 -0.28 -6.23
C LYS A 71 15.92 -1.03 -6.78
N ILE A 72 15.82 -1.46 -8.02
CA ILE A 72 16.91 -2.15 -8.70
C ILE A 72 17.58 -1.25 -9.74
N PRO A 73 18.92 -1.24 -9.82
CA PRO A 73 19.62 -0.54 -10.88
C PRO A 73 19.43 -1.27 -12.22
N VAL A 74 19.06 -0.53 -13.25
CA VAL A 74 18.96 -1.01 -14.63
C VAL A 74 20.04 -0.31 -15.46
N PRO A 75 20.99 -1.06 -16.04
CA PRO A 75 22.05 -0.50 -16.86
C PRO A 75 21.51 0.41 -17.95
N GLY A 76 22.01 1.65 -18.03
CA GLY A 76 21.58 2.65 -19.02
C GLY A 76 20.23 3.34 -18.74
N HIS A 77 19.49 2.92 -17.71
CA HIS A 77 18.14 3.43 -17.40
C HIS A 77 17.96 3.93 -15.97
N GLY A 78 19.03 3.96 -15.16
CA GLY A 78 18.97 4.38 -13.76
C GLY A 78 18.32 3.32 -12.88
N SER A 79 17.71 3.72 -11.77
CA SER A 79 17.03 2.78 -10.87
C SER A 79 15.54 2.72 -11.18
N VAL A 80 14.99 1.51 -11.24
CA VAL A 80 13.54 1.28 -11.40
C VAL A 80 12.97 0.67 -10.12
N LYS A 81 11.75 1.07 -9.77
CA LYS A 81 11.01 0.49 -8.65
C LYS A 81 10.29 -0.75 -9.15
N ILE A 82 10.55 -1.88 -8.51
CA ILE A 82 9.87 -3.15 -8.74
C ILE A 82 9.08 -3.55 -7.50
N MET A 83 8.13 -4.45 -7.70
CA MET A 83 7.37 -5.06 -6.63
C MET A 83 7.45 -6.58 -6.77
N LYS A 84 7.81 -7.28 -5.69
CA LYS A 84 7.99 -8.73 -5.69
C LYS A 84 7.64 -9.35 -4.33
N PRO A 85 7.14 -10.59 -4.30
CA PRO A 85 7.19 -11.42 -3.11
C PRO A 85 8.66 -11.62 -2.69
N THR A 86 8.95 -11.56 -1.40
CA THR A 86 10.31 -11.75 -0.88
C THR A 86 10.25 -12.34 0.52
N VAL A 87 11.11 -13.33 0.79
CA VAL A 87 11.40 -13.76 2.16
C VAL A 87 12.41 -12.78 2.75
N PRO A 88 12.03 -11.93 3.71
CA PRO A 88 12.95 -10.94 4.24
C PRO A 88 14.06 -11.60 5.06
N PRO A 89 15.32 -11.19 4.90
CA PRO A 89 16.40 -11.63 5.78
C PRO A 89 16.09 -11.29 7.24
N LYS A 90 16.53 -12.12 8.19
CA LYS A 90 16.27 -11.94 9.64
C LYS A 90 16.65 -10.55 10.21
N ASN A 91 17.56 -9.84 9.55
CA ASN A 91 18.07 -8.52 9.98
C ASN A 91 17.65 -7.39 9.03
N HIS A 92 16.71 -7.63 8.11
CA HIS A 92 16.32 -6.64 7.13
C HIS A 92 15.24 -5.72 7.71
N GLN A 93 15.52 -4.43 7.75
CA GLN A 93 14.59 -3.43 8.25
C GLN A 93 13.66 -2.99 7.12
N LEU A 94 12.66 -3.83 6.83
CA LEU A 94 11.55 -3.46 5.98
C LEU A 94 10.66 -2.45 6.71
N GLN A 95 10.31 -1.36 6.03
CA GLN A 95 9.34 -0.39 6.53
C GLN A 95 7.98 -0.70 5.94
N GLY A 96 6.94 -0.71 6.77
CA GLY A 96 5.56 -0.76 6.28
C GLY A 96 5.25 0.52 5.50
N ILE A 97 4.68 0.38 4.30
CA ILE A 97 4.29 1.55 3.48
C ILE A 97 2.80 1.58 3.21
N HIS A 98 2.13 0.42 3.21
CA HIS A 98 0.69 0.32 3.04
C HIS A 98 0.09 -0.50 4.18
N TYR A 99 -0.99 0.01 4.75
CA TYR A 99 -1.60 -0.50 5.97
C TYR A 99 -3.11 -0.69 5.79
N PHE A 100 -3.67 -1.74 6.37
CA PHE A 100 -5.11 -1.93 6.52
C PHE A 100 -5.48 -1.96 8.00
N VAL A 101 -6.74 -1.65 8.32
CA VAL A 101 -7.26 -1.76 9.69
C VAL A 101 -7.67 -3.20 9.96
N ASP A 102 -7.05 -3.84 10.95
CA ASP A 102 -7.31 -5.23 11.33
C ASP A 102 -8.49 -5.38 12.31
N GLY A 103 -8.73 -6.61 12.77
CA GLY A 103 -9.83 -6.91 13.70
C GLY A 103 -9.69 -6.31 15.09
N ASP A 104 -8.48 -5.88 15.47
CA ASP A 104 -8.17 -5.27 16.77
C ASP A 104 -8.16 -3.73 16.68
N ALA A 105 -8.71 -3.17 15.59
CA ALA A 105 -8.71 -1.74 15.28
C ALA A 105 -7.29 -1.13 15.28
N SER A 106 -6.31 -1.93 14.80
CA SER A 106 -4.92 -1.51 14.62
C SER A 106 -4.55 -1.53 13.13
N LEU A 107 -3.47 -0.83 12.76
CA LEU A 107 -3.03 -0.72 11.38
C LEU A 107 -1.92 -1.73 11.10
N GLN A 108 -2.27 -2.82 10.43
CA GLN A 108 -1.33 -3.85 9.98
C GLN A 108 -0.73 -3.47 8.63
N ALA A 109 0.60 -3.35 8.57
CA ALA A 109 1.31 -3.23 7.30
C ALA A 109 1.08 -4.48 6.46
N TYR A 110 0.85 -4.33 5.15
CA TYR A 110 0.70 -5.46 4.22
C TYR A 110 1.64 -5.39 3.02
N GLU A 111 2.20 -4.22 2.73
CA GLU A 111 3.25 -4.04 1.73
C GLU A 111 4.35 -3.17 2.32
N TYR A 112 5.58 -3.47 1.91
CA TYR A 112 6.78 -2.97 2.57
C TYR A 112 7.73 -2.32 1.56
N GLY A 113 8.63 -1.47 2.04
CA GLY A 113 9.69 -0.87 1.24
C GLY A 113 11.01 -0.80 1.99
N VAL A 114 12.10 -0.69 1.23
CA VAL A 114 13.43 -0.36 1.77
C VAL A 114 13.66 1.14 1.59
N CYS A 115 13.01 1.95 2.44
CA CYS A 115 13.14 3.40 2.40
C CYS A 115 12.63 4.07 3.68
N ASN A 116 12.82 5.38 3.75
CA ASN A 116 12.28 6.22 4.80
C ASN A 116 10.81 6.54 4.51
N VAL A 117 9.99 6.47 5.56
CA VAL A 117 8.58 6.85 5.57
C VAL A 117 8.37 8.02 6.54
N PRO A 118 7.29 8.79 6.41
CA PRO A 118 6.92 9.80 7.39
C PRO A 118 6.88 9.24 8.81
N ASP A 119 7.45 9.99 9.75
CA ASP A 119 7.33 9.67 11.17
C ASP A 119 5.90 9.92 11.64
N MET A 120 5.27 8.87 12.16
CA MET A 120 3.90 8.89 12.68
C MET A 120 3.86 8.94 14.21
N SER A 121 5.02 9.06 14.87
CA SER A 121 5.07 9.29 16.31
C SER A 121 4.36 10.63 16.66
N GLY A 122 3.47 10.61 17.65
CA GLY A 122 2.66 11.78 18.01
C GLY A 122 1.36 11.96 17.22
N PHE A 123 1.01 11.05 16.30
CA PHE A 123 -0.26 11.06 15.56
C PHE A 123 -1.25 10.00 16.06
N GLU A 124 -1.14 9.56 17.32
CA GLU A 124 -1.96 8.48 17.89
C GLU A 124 -3.47 8.82 17.85
N SER A 125 -3.84 10.08 18.08
CA SER A 125 -5.23 10.53 17.97
C SER A 125 -5.76 10.40 16.54
N PHE A 126 -4.93 10.69 15.53
CA PHE A 126 -5.31 10.49 14.14
C PHE A 126 -5.49 9.00 13.82
N LEU A 127 -4.54 8.15 14.24
CA LEU A 127 -4.62 6.71 14.00
C LEU A 127 -5.86 6.10 14.64
N ALA A 128 -6.22 6.54 15.85
CA ALA A 128 -7.44 6.11 16.54
C ALA A 128 -8.70 6.51 15.76
N GLU A 129 -8.87 7.80 15.46
CA GLU A 129 -10.05 8.26 14.71
C GLU A 129 -10.15 7.63 13.31
N PHE A 130 -9.01 7.39 12.65
CA PHE A 130 -8.97 6.69 11.36
C PHE A 130 -9.44 5.24 11.48
N CYS A 131 -8.93 4.49 12.47
CA CYS A 131 -9.31 3.10 12.68
C CYS A 131 -10.78 2.95 13.08
N ASP A 132 -11.27 3.86 13.93
CA ASP A 132 -12.68 3.90 14.34
C ASP A 132 -13.58 4.15 13.13
N LEU A 133 -13.27 5.18 12.33
CA LEU A 133 -14.07 5.51 11.14
C LEU A 133 -14.11 4.37 10.13
N VAL A 134 -12.95 3.75 9.86
CA VAL A 134 -12.86 2.59 8.96
C VAL A 134 -13.66 1.41 9.50
N SER A 135 -13.59 1.17 10.81
CA SER A 135 -14.25 0.01 11.44
C SER A 135 -15.75 0.16 11.51
N GLU A 136 -16.24 1.32 11.94
CA GLU A 136 -17.67 1.63 12.09
C GLU A 136 -18.42 1.57 10.75
N ARG A 137 -17.73 1.91 9.65
CA ARG A 137 -18.31 1.97 8.30
C ARG A 137 -18.04 0.73 7.46
N GLY A 138 -17.35 -0.28 7.99
CA GLY A 138 -17.08 -1.53 7.27
C GLY A 138 -16.08 -1.38 6.12
N LEU A 139 -15.13 -0.45 6.22
CA LEU A 139 -14.19 -0.07 5.15
C LEU A 139 -12.85 -0.82 5.22
N GLN A 140 -12.68 -1.76 6.15
CA GLN A 140 -11.40 -2.44 6.46
C GLN A 140 -10.77 -3.15 5.25
N ARG A 141 -11.58 -3.51 4.25
CA ARG A 141 -11.13 -4.20 3.01
C ARG A 141 -11.16 -3.29 1.78
N ILE A 142 -11.42 -2.00 1.97
CA ILE A 142 -11.57 -1.00 0.92
C ILE A 142 -10.50 0.07 1.08
N PHE A 143 -10.47 0.75 2.22
CA PHE A 143 -9.57 1.87 2.46
C PHE A 143 -8.58 1.58 3.59
N GLY A 144 -7.34 1.95 3.33
CA GLY A 144 -6.23 1.83 4.25
C GLY A 144 -5.37 3.09 4.23
N LEU A 145 -4.22 3.01 4.90
CA LEU A 145 -3.27 4.11 4.98
C LEU A 145 -2.05 3.82 4.11
N LYS A 146 -1.53 4.85 3.44
CA LYS A 146 -0.26 4.81 2.70
C LYS A 146 0.69 5.84 3.28
N LEU A 147 1.90 5.38 3.56
CA LEU A 147 3.06 6.18 3.92
C LEU A 147 3.99 6.23 2.69
N GLN A 148 4.16 7.41 2.13
CA GLN A 148 4.98 7.63 0.95
C GLN A 148 6.45 7.52 1.31
N CYS A 149 7.13 6.64 0.60
CA CYS A 149 8.57 6.51 0.58
C CYS A 149 9.19 7.85 0.10
N GLU A 150 10.14 8.45 0.84
CA GLU A 150 10.77 9.76 0.49
C GLU A 150 11.30 9.81 -0.95
N ASP A 151 11.73 8.65 -1.42
CA ASP A 151 12.22 8.34 -2.75
C ASP A 151 11.19 8.48 -3.89
N ASP A 152 9.92 8.76 -3.55
CA ASP A 152 8.80 9.05 -4.44
C ASP A 152 8.32 10.51 -4.31
N ALA A 153 9.11 11.44 -3.72
CA ALA A 153 8.69 12.82 -3.36
C ALA A 153 8.15 13.68 -4.52
N ASP A 154 8.42 13.34 -5.78
CA ASP A 154 7.86 14.02 -6.96
C ASP A 154 6.40 13.61 -7.26
N GLN A 155 5.84 12.70 -6.45
CA GLN A 155 4.51 12.14 -6.63
C GLN A 155 3.50 12.76 -5.65
N THR A 156 3.14 14.03 -5.88
CA THR A 156 2.18 14.78 -5.06
C THR A 156 0.72 14.42 -5.38
N GLY A 157 0.14 13.49 -4.61
CA GLY A 157 -1.30 13.19 -4.62
C GLY A 157 -1.76 12.76 -3.23
N TRP A 158 -2.90 13.27 -2.77
CA TRP A 158 -3.47 12.93 -1.45
C TRP A 158 -4.15 11.54 -1.44
N THR A 159 -4.27 10.94 -2.62
CA THR A 159 -4.66 9.55 -2.84
C THR A 159 -3.99 9.01 -4.10
N GLU A 160 -3.71 7.71 -4.13
CA GLU A 160 -3.30 7.02 -5.36
C GLU A 160 -4.44 6.97 -6.41
N VAL A 161 -5.68 7.17 -5.96
CA VAL A 161 -6.89 7.34 -6.79
C VAL A 161 -6.72 8.47 -7.83
N ASP A 162 -5.90 9.48 -7.53
CA ASP A 162 -5.65 10.60 -8.45
C ASP A 162 -4.71 10.23 -9.61
N ARG A 163 -4.02 9.09 -9.55
CA ARG A 163 -3.03 8.66 -10.54
C ARG A 163 -3.44 7.39 -11.28
N ASP A 164 -3.92 6.37 -10.57
CA ASP A 164 -4.25 5.07 -11.16
C ASP A 164 -5.64 5.02 -11.81
N LEU A 165 -6.44 6.08 -11.76
CA LEU A 165 -7.74 6.17 -12.44
C LEU A 165 -7.79 7.27 -13.50
N GLN A 166 -6.64 7.80 -13.94
CA GLN A 166 -6.59 8.67 -15.12
C GLN A 166 -6.78 7.90 -16.45
N GLY A 167 -6.87 6.57 -16.39
CA GLY A 167 -7.31 5.70 -17.49
C GLY A 167 -8.59 4.95 -17.14
N THR A 168 -9.24 4.38 -18.15
CA THR A 168 -10.39 3.49 -17.91
C THR A 168 -9.95 2.28 -17.07
N PRO A 169 -10.83 1.61 -16.31
CA PRO A 169 -10.46 0.42 -15.53
C PRO A 169 -9.72 -0.67 -16.35
N GLU A 170 -9.95 -0.73 -17.67
CA GLU A 170 -9.23 -1.61 -18.60
C GLU A 170 -7.78 -1.17 -18.82
N ASP A 171 -7.49 0.13 -18.88
CA ASP A 171 -6.14 0.68 -19.07
C ASP A 171 -5.26 0.39 -17.85
N VAL A 172 -5.83 0.50 -16.66
CA VAL A 172 -5.18 0.26 -15.37
C VAL A 172 -4.83 -1.21 -15.23
N GLN A 173 -5.80 -2.09 -15.47
CA GLN A 173 -5.57 -3.53 -15.47
C GLN A 173 -4.54 -3.95 -16.52
N THR A 174 -4.53 -3.29 -17.68
CA THR A 174 -3.58 -3.56 -18.76
C THR A 174 -2.16 -3.16 -18.36
N GLN A 175 -1.96 -1.99 -17.75
CA GLN A 175 -0.65 -1.57 -17.24
C GLN A 175 -0.11 -2.51 -16.16
N TYR A 176 -0.95 -2.92 -15.20
CA TYR A 176 -0.55 -3.90 -14.18
C TYR A 176 -0.22 -5.28 -14.78
N ASN A 177 -1.00 -5.76 -15.75
CA ASN A 177 -0.73 -7.02 -16.43
C ASN A 177 0.57 -6.98 -17.25
N LEU A 178 0.90 -5.83 -17.85
CA LEU A 178 2.16 -5.63 -18.56
C LEU A 178 3.35 -5.60 -17.60
N GLN A 179 3.23 -4.91 -16.47
CA GLN A 179 4.27 -4.91 -15.43
C GLN A 179 4.49 -6.30 -14.83
N ALA A 180 3.40 -7.03 -14.56
CA ALA A 180 3.44 -8.41 -14.08
C ALA A 180 4.17 -9.35 -15.06
N ARG A 181 3.89 -9.22 -16.36
CA ARG A 181 4.58 -9.98 -17.41
C ARG A 181 6.06 -9.63 -17.52
N ALA A 182 6.41 -8.35 -17.42
CA ALA A 182 7.80 -7.90 -17.43
C ALA A 182 8.59 -8.50 -16.25
N ASN A 183 8.00 -8.47 -15.05
CA ASN A 183 8.61 -9.04 -13.84
C ASN A 183 8.76 -10.57 -13.95
N HIS A 184 7.76 -11.27 -14.50
CA HIS A 184 7.83 -12.72 -14.72
C HIS A 184 8.92 -13.11 -15.73
N LEU A 185 9.06 -12.36 -16.83
CA LEU A 185 10.10 -12.59 -17.83
C LEU A 185 11.51 -12.34 -17.27
N GLN A 186 11.68 -11.32 -16.41
CA GLN A 186 12.95 -11.09 -15.71
C GLN A 186 13.29 -12.21 -14.72
N ALA A 187 12.31 -12.72 -13.97
CA ALA A 187 12.52 -13.83 -13.04
C ALA A 187 12.95 -15.13 -13.75
N LEU A 188 12.52 -15.34 -14.99
CA LEU A 188 12.95 -16.47 -15.82
C LEU A 188 14.38 -16.29 -16.36
N GLN A 189 14.85 -15.06 -16.52
CA GLN A 189 16.19 -14.75 -17.02
C GLN A 189 17.29 -14.85 -15.95
N THR A 190 16.95 -14.73 -14.67
CA THR A 190 17.89 -14.89 -13.55
C THR A 190 18.09 -16.34 -13.08
N LEU A 191 17.42 -17.31 -13.71
CA LEU A 191 17.53 -18.74 -13.44
C LEU A 191 18.43 -19.50 -14.46
N GLN A 192 19.18 -18.78 -15.31
CA GLN A 192 20.21 -19.31 -16.21
C GLN A 192 21.60 -18.84 -15.79
#